data_AF-A0A446ATR9-F1
#
_entry.id   AF-A0A446ATR9-F1
#
_cell.length_a   1.000
_cell.length_b   1.000
_cell.length_c   1.000
_cell.angle_alpha   90.00
_cell.angle_beta   90.00
_cell.angle_gamma   90.00
#
_symmetry.space_group_name_H-M   'P 1'
#
loop_
_entity.id
_entity.type
_entity.pdbx_description
1 polymer ?
#
loop_
_entity_poly.entity_id
_entity_poly.type
_entity_poly.pdbx_seq_one_letter_code
_entity_poly.pdbx_strand_id
1 'polypeptide(L)'
;MNMSESVFGPSIIQNLLDTDFYKITMMQAVLHNYPNAEVEWEFRCRNSEDLTPYLAEIRYQIEQLAEVSITQDQLAYLGRIPFIKPDFIRFLSLFRFNLRYVHVGVDDAGQLAIRLRGPWLHVILYEIPLLAIVSEVRNRYRYREVVMEQVGERLYEKLDWLKAEASPAELAGLQLADFGTRRRFSYRVQEHVVHTLKQDFPGRFVGTSNVHLARELDIKPIGTMAHEWFMAHQQLGPRLIDSQVAALECWVKEYRGLLGIALTDCIGMDAFLKDCDLYFAKLFDGLRHDSGDPLLWANKAIAHYEKLGIDPKSKTLVFSDGLNFAKTLHLYRELSPRINVSFGIGTNLTCDIPGVEPMNIVIKMTACNGAPVAKISDSPGKTQCRDENFVSYLKHVFKVEGQ
;
A
#
# COMPACT_ATOMS: atom_id res chain seq x y z
N MET A 1 -10.22 -11.01 -38.31
CA MET A 1 -10.83 -10.67 -37.00
C MET A 1 -9.73 -10.79 -35.97
N ASN A 2 -9.10 -9.69 -35.59
CA ASN A 2 -8.19 -9.70 -34.44
C ASN A 2 -9.05 -10.03 -33.22
N MET A 3 -8.85 -11.19 -32.61
CA MET A 3 -9.42 -11.43 -31.29
C MET A 3 -8.71 -10.44 -30.36
N SER A 4 -9.39 -9.37 -29.97
CA SER A 4 -8.88 -8.43 -28.98
C SER A 4 -8.45 -9.22 -27.76
N GLU A 5 -7.21 -9.03 -27.33
CA GLU A 5 -6.67 -9.78 -26.20
C GLU A 5 -7.50 -9.49 -24.94
N SER A 6 -8.01 -10.54 -24.29
CA SER A 6 -8.86 -10.39 -23.10
C SER A 6 -8.08 -9.73 -21.97
N VAL A 7 -8.72 -8.76 -21.31
CA VAL A 7 -8.22 -8.09 -20.10
C VAL A 7 -8.26 -8.98 -18.87
N PHE A 8 -8.78 -10.20 -18.93
CA PHE A 8 -8.83 -11.13 -17.80
C PHE A 8 -7.97 -12.37 -18.07
N GLY A 9 -7.18 -12.78 -17.08
CA GLY A 9 -6.37 -13.99 -17.12
C GLY A 9 -7.13 -15.22 -16.58
N PRO A 10 -6.56 -16.43 -16.67
CA PRO A 10 -7.15 -17.62 -16.08
C PRO A 10 -7.19 -17.54 -14.54
N SER A 11 -6.17 -16.94 -13.93
CA SER A 11 -6.06 -16.74 -12.48
C SER A 11 -6.17 -15.26 -12.13
N ILE A 12 -6.83 -14.94 -11.02
CA ILE A 12 -6.87 -13.56 -10.47
C ILE A 12 -5.58 -13.24 -9.71
N ILE A 13 -5.14 -14.17 -8.85
CA ILE A 13 -3.89 -14.06 -8.08
C ILE A 13 -2.87 -15.03 -8.69
N GLN A 14 -1.71 -14.52 -9.08
CA GLN A 14 -0.76 -15.32 -9.88
C GLN A 14 0.10 -16.26 -9.05
N ASN A 15 0.50 -15.84 -7.86
CA ASN A 15 1.33 -16.58 -6.91
C ASN A 15 1.44 -15.77 -5.60
N LEU A 16 2.23 -16.27 -4.64
CA LEU A 16 2.42 -15.61 -3.34
C LEU A 16 3.07 -14.22 -3.44
N LEU A 17 3.79 -13.94 -4.54
CA LEU A 17 4.44 -12.65 -4.78
C LEU A 17 3.53 -11.65 -5.52
N ASP A 18 2.32 -12.03 -5.93
CA ASP A 18 1.31 -11.11 -6.46
C ASP A 18 0.66 -10.29 -5.33
N THR A 19 1.48 -9.51 -4.66
CA THR A 19 1.18 -8.68 -3.50
C THR A 19 2.13 -7.48 -3.45
N ASP A 20 1.82 -6.48 -2.62
CA ASP A 20 2.69 -5.33 -2.43
C ASP A 20 3.92 -5.68 -1.58
N PHE A 21 5.11 -5.22 -1.96
CA PHE A 21 6.39 -5.58 -1.33
C PHE A 21 6.45 -5.25 0.16
N TYR A 22 5.76 -4.19 0.59
CA TYR A 22 5.71 -3.79 1.99
C TYR A 22 5.05 -4.87 2.88
N LYS A 23 4.21 -5.75 2.31
CA LYS A 23 3.61 -6.89 3.01
C LYS A 23 4.67 -7.92 3.37
N ILE A 24 5.59 -8.19 2.44
CA ILE A 24 6.70 -9.13 2.64
C ILE A 24 7.68 -8.57 3.67
N THR A 25 8.03 -7.29 3.58
CA THR A 25 8.94 -6.66 4.55
C THR A 25 8.29 -6.62 5.94
N MET A 26 7.07 -6.08 6.08
CA MET A 26 6.39 -6.12 7.38
C MET A 26 6.23 -7.54 7.93
N MET A 27 5.93 -8.54 7.11
CA MET A 27 5.81 -9.93 7.57
C MET A 27 7.13 -10.45 8.17
N GLN A 28 8.27 -10.11 7.57
CA GLN A 28 9.58 -10.42 8.15
C GLN A 28 9.77 -9.70 9.51
N ALA A 29 9.44 -8.42 9.58
CA ALA A 29 9.53 -7.67 10.83
C ALA A 29 8.61 -8.26 11.92
N VAL A 30 7.42 -8.73 11.55
CA VAL A 30 6.49 -9.44 12.44
C VAL A 30 7.07 -10.78 12.89
N LEU A 31 7.67 -11.57 11.99
CA LEU A 31 8.30 -12.84 12.33
C LEU A 31 9.36 -12.67 13.43
N HIS A 32 10.24 -11.68 13.30
CA HIS A 32 11.36 -11.52 14.24
C HIS A 32 10.98 -10.86 15.57
N ASN A 33 9.95 -10.00 15.58
CA ASN A 33 9.64 -9.18 16.75
C ASN A 33 8.32 -9.58 17.44
N TYR A 34 7.34 -10.05 16.68
CA TYR A 34 5.97 -10.28 17.14
C TYR A 34 5.38 -11.61 16.63
N PRO A 35 6.09 -12.75 16.72
CA PRO A 35 5.65 -14.00 16.09
C PRO A 35 4.30 -14.52 16.62
N ASN A 36 3.94 -14.15 17.86
CA ASN A 36 2.73 -14.62 18.54
C ASN A 36 1.63 -13.56 18.63
N ALA A 37 1.79 -12.38 18.02
CA ALA A 37 0.75 -11.36 18.05
C ALA A 37 -0.50 -11.82 17.28
N GLU A 38 -1.69 -11.59 17.82
CA GLU A 38 -2.96 -11.86 17.15
C GLU A 38 -3.55 -10.54 16.64
N VAL A 39 -4.20 -10.56 15.48
CA VAL A 39 -4.83 -9.38 14.88
C VAL A 39 -6.20 -9.72 14.30
N GLU A 40 -7.05 -8.70 14.24
CA GLU A 40 -8.33 -8.74 13.54
C GLU A 40 -8.39 -7.67 12.46
N TRP A 41 -8.99 -8.00 11.31
CA TRP A 41 -9.11 -7.12 10.16
C TRP A 41 -10.50 -7.20 9.57
N GLU A 42 -10.97 -6.09 9.00
CA GLU A 42 -12.28 -6.03 8.36
C GLU A 42 -12.20 -5.37 6.99
N PHE A 43 -12.86 -5.99 6.01
CA PHE A 43 -13.18 -5.41 4.72
C PHE A 43 -14.29 -4.36 4.83
N ARG A 44 -14.16 -3.27 4.07
CA ARG A 44 -15.24 -2.29 3.85
C ARG A 44 -15.25 -1.79 2.42
N CYS A 45 -16.46 -1.74 1.86
CA CYS A 45 -16.79 -1.02 0.64
C CYS A 45 -17.28 0.39 1.01
N ARG A 46 -16.55 1.45 0.64
CA ARG A 46 -16.82 2.82 1.10
C ARG A 46 -17.89 3.56 0.29
N ASN A 47 -18.19 3.10 -0.93
CA ASN A 47 -19.24 3.66 -1.79
C ASN A 47 -20.58 2.91 -1.68
N SER A 48 -20.71 1.97 -0.74
CA SER A 48 -21.92 1.16 -0.53
C SER A 48 -22.43 0.43 -1.79
N GLU A 49 -21.52 0.08 -2.71
CA GLU A 49 -21.85 -0.79 -3.84
C GLU A 49 -22.26 -2.17 -3.31
N ASP A 50 -23.39 -2.70 -3.79
CA ASP A 50 -23.85 -4.05 -3.47
C ASP A 50 -22.94 -5.10 -4.15
N LEU A 51 -22.18 -5.82 -3.34
CA LEU A 51 -21.26 -6.87 -3.77
C LEU A 51 -21.79 -8.28 -3.51
N THR A 52 -23.00 -8.41 -2.96
CA THR A 52 -23.61 -9.72 -2.70
C THR A 52 -23.80 -10.59 -3.95
N PRO A 53 -24.07 -10.04 -5.16
CA PRO A 53 -24.16 -10.88 -6.36
C PRO A 53 -22.86 -11.61 -6.71
N TYR A 54 -21.72 -11.12 -6.20
CA TYR A 54 -20.39 -11.68 -6.48
C TYR A 54 -19.89 -12.61 -5.37
N LEU A 55 -20.65 -12.79 -4.28
CA LEU A 55 -20.20 -13.48 -3.08
C LEU A 55 -19.72 -14.92 -3.34
N ALA A 56 -20.42 -15.67 -4.18
CA ALA A 56 -20.06 -17.05 -4.50
C ALA A 56 -18.70 -17.13 -5.20
N GLU A 57 -18.47 -16.28 -6.21
CA GLU A 57 -17.20 -16.23 -6.93
C GLU A 57 -16.07 -15.69 -6.03
N ILE A 58 -16.33 -14.67 -5.21
CA ILE A 58 -15.35 -14.16 -4.24
C ILE A 58 -14.93 -15.26 -3.28
N ARG A 59 -15.87 -16.04 -2.73
CA ARG A 59 -15.56 -17.18 -1.85
C ARG A 59 -14.70 -18.22 -2.56
N TYR A 60 -15.08 -18.60 -3.77
CA TYR A 60 -14.32 -19.56 -4.57
C TYR A 60 -12.87 -19.09 -4.81
N GLN A 61 -12.67 -17.83 -5.20
CA GLN A 61 -11.33 -17.27 -5.42
C GLN A 61 -10.51 -17.17 -4.14
N ILE A 62 -11.14 -16.91 -2.99
CA ILE A 62 -10.49 -16.95 -1.67
C ILE A 62 -10.06 -18.36 -1.31
N GLU A 63 -10.89 -19.37 -1.60
CA GLU A 63 -10.52 -20.78 -1.40
C GLU A 63 -9.30 -21.17 -2.24
N GLN A 64 -9.18 -20.66 -3.48
CA GLN A 64 -8.02 -20.89 -4.33
C GLN A 64 -6.71 -20.35 -3.73
N LEU A 65 -6.76 -19.40 -2.79
CA LEU A 65 -5.55 -18.94 -2.09
C LEU A 65 -4.88 -20.07 -1.29
N ALA A 66 -5.61 -21.09 -0.84
CA ALA A 66 -5.04 -22.21 -0.11
C ALA A 66 -4.04 -23.03 -0.95
N GLU A 67 -4.22 -23.03 -2.27
CA GLU A 67 -3.36 -23.72 -3.24
C GLU A 67 -2.14 -22.89 -3.64
N VAL A 68 -2.13 -21.59 -3.31
CA VAL A 68 -1.00 -20.71 -3.61
C VAL A 68 0.20 -21.10 -2.73
N SER A 69 1.28 -21.47 -3.39
CA SER A 69 2.57 -21.74 -2.77
C SER A 69 3.68 -20.98 -3.47
N ILE A 70 4.70 -20.61 -2.71
CA ILE A 70 5.89 -19.98 -3.27
C ILE A 70 6.79 -21.05 -3.89
N THR A 71 7.31 -20.76 -5.07
CA THR A 71 8.21 -21.66 -5.80
C THR A 71 9.68 -21.41 -5.44
N GLN A 72 10.56 -22.33 -5.83
CA GLN A 72 11.99 -22.21 -5.50
C GLN A 72 12.67 -21.03 -6.20
N ASP A 73 12.29 -20.72 -7.43
CA ASP A 73 12.75 -19.56 -8.19
C ASP A 73 12.24 -18.23 -7.59
N GLN A 74 11.00 -18.21 -7.07
CA GLN A 74 10.45 -17.08 -6.33
C GLN A 74 11.20 -16.83 -5.02
N LEU A 75 11.51 -17.89 -4.26
CA LEU A 75 12.35 -17.80 -3.06
C LEU A 75 13.77 -17.33 -3.39
N ALA A 76 14.37 -17.83 -4.48
CA ALA A 76 15.69 -17.40 -4.93
C ALA A 76 15.70 -15.92 -5.36
N TYR A 77 14.63 -15.43 -5.98
CA TYR A 77 14.47 -13.99 -6.25
C TYR A 77 14.47 -13.18 -4.96
N LEU A 78 13.65 -13.53 -3.97
CA LEU A 78 13.63 -12.83 -2.68
C LEU A 78 14.98 -12.90 -1.94
N GLY A 79 15.66 -14.05 -2.00
CA GLY A 79 16.97 -14.26 -1.37
C GLY A 79 18.11 -13.42 -1.97
N ARG A 80 17.90 -12.82 -3.16
CA ARG A 80 18.84 -11.84 -3.75
C ARG A 80 18.67 -10.44 -3.17
N ILE A 81 17.58 -10.18 -2.44
CA ILE A 81 17.32 -8.89 -1.81
C ILE A 81 18.09 -8.82 -0.47
N PRO A 82 19.08 -7.91 -0.31
CA PRO A 82 20.06 -8.00 0.78
C PRO A 82 19.50 -7.99 2.21
N PHE A 83 18.35 -7.36 2.42
CA PHE A 83 17.71 -7.23 3.73
C PHE A 83 16.62 -8.27 4.00
N ILE A 84 16.37 -9.17 3.06
CA ILE A 84 15.47 -10.31 3.26
C ILE A 84 16.27 -11.46 3.89
N LYS A 85 15.92 -11.86 5.12
CA LYS A 85 16.75 -12.76 5.93
C LYS A 85 16.50 -14.24 5.59
N PRO A 86 17.53 -15.11 5.66
CA PRO A 86 17.40 -16.52 5.27
C PRO A 86 16.35 -17.32 6.06
N ASP A 87 16.16 -17.03 7.34
CA ASP A 87 15.15 -17.68 8.18
C ASP A 87 13.73 -17.30 7.76
N PHE A 88 13.51 -16.04 7.35
CA PHE A 88 12.25 -15.60 6.76
C PHE A 88 11.99 -16.24 5.38
N ILE A 89 13.02 -16.38 4.53
CA ILE A 89 12.92 -17.16 3.28
C ILE A 89 12.50 -18.61 3.58
N ARG A 90 13.10 -19.23 4.60
CA ARG A 90 12.73 -20.58 5.01
C ARG A 90 11.28 -20.64 5.51
N PHE A 91 10.85 -19.65 6.28
CA PHE A 91 9.45 -19.52 6.70
C PHE A 91 8.50 -19.43 5.49
N LEU A 92 8.78 -18.57 4.51
CA LEU A 92 7.96 -18.43 3.30
C LEU A 92 7.85 -19.73 2.51
N SER A 93 8.91 -20.56 2.46
CA SER A 93 8.84 -21.87 1.79
C SER A 93 7.78 -22.81 2.38
N LEU A 94 7.49 -22.67 3.67
CA LEU A 94 6.50 -23.45 4.41
C LEU A 94 5.15 -22.74 4.52
N PHE A 95 5.10 -21.44 4.24
CA PHE A 95 3.89 -20.64 4.37
C PHE A 95 2.80 -21.15 3.42
N ARG A 96 1.57 -21.26 3.95
CA ARG A 96 0.34 -21.45 3.19
C ARG A 96 -0.73 -20.56 3.79
N PHE A 97 -1.59 -20.01 2.93
CA PHE A 97 -2.80 -19.36 3.38
C PHE A 97 -3.67 -20.38 4.12
N ASN A 98 -4.20 -20.00 5.27
CA ASN A 98 -5.01 -20.86 6.12
C ASN A 98 -6.41 -20.29 6.25
N LEU A 99 -7.36 -20.89 5.52
CA LEU A 99 -8.73 -20.40 5.38
C LEU A 99 -9.49 -20.30 6.72
N ARG A 100 -9.01 -20.96 7.79
CA ARG A 100 -9.60 -20.79 9.14
C ARG A 100 -9.55 -19.35 9.65
N TYR A 101 -8.63 -18.54 9.12
CA TYR A 101 -8.47 -17.14 9.53
C TYR A 101 -9.34 -16.17 8.74
N VAL A 102 -10.09 -16.63 7.73
CA VAL A 102 -10.89 -15.76 6.86
C VAL A 102 -12.35 -16.16 6.92
N HIS A 103 -13.21 -15.21 7.27
CA HIS A 103 -14.65 -15.38 7.31
C HIS A 103 -15.29 -14.47 6.27
N VAL A 104 -15.97 -15.08 5.30
CA VAL A 104 -16.61 -14.38 4.16
C VAL A 104 -18.11 -14.60 4.21
N GLY A 105 -18.90 -13.53 4.19
CA GLY A 105 -20.35 -13.63 4.23
C GLY A 105 -21.03 -12.29 3.98
N VAL A 106 -22.19 -12.12 4.59
CA VAL A 106 -22.92 -10.85 4.61
C VAL A 106 -22.99 -10.33 6.05
N ASP A 107 -22.95 -9.02 6.24
CA ASP A 107 -23.21 -8.39 7.53
C ASP A 107 -24.71 -8.19 7.79
N ASP A 108 -25.04 -7.61 8.94
CA ASP A 108 -26.42 -7.34 9.36
C ASP A 108 -27.15 -6.36 8.42
N ALA A 109 -26.41 -5.57 7.64
CA ALA A 109 -26.94 -4.67 6.62
C ALA A 109 -27.07 -5.34 5.24
N GLY A 110 -26.81 -6.65 5.16
CA GLY A 110 -26.85 -7.42 3.92
C GLY A 110 -25.72 -7.07 2.95
N GLN A 111 -24.62 -6.47 3.41
CA GLN A 111 -23.46 -6.12 2.58
C GLN A 111 -22.37 -7.19 2.66
N LEU A 112 -21.53 -7.29 1.63
CA LEU A 112 -20.37 -8.19 1.66
C LEU A 112 -19.47 -7.88 2.86
N ALA A 113 -19.22 -8.90 3.69
CA ALA A 113 -18.33 -8.83 4.84
C ALA A 113 -17.21 -9.86 4.70
N ILE A 114 -15.97 -9.38 4.82
CA ILE A 114 -14.79 -10.24 4.97
C ILE A 114 -14.10 -9.83 6.27
N ARG A 115 -13.97 -10.77 7.20
CA ARG A 115 -13.28 -10.58 8.47
C ARG A 115 -12.11 -11.55 8.56
N LEU A 116 -10.97 -11.06 9.03
CA LEU A 116 -9.82 -11.89 9.30
C LEU A 116 -9.49 -11.89 10.77
N ARG A 117 -9.10 -13.05 11.31
CA ARG A 117 -8.64 -13.19 12.69
C ARG A 117 -7.62 -14.31 12.80
N GLY A 118 -6.49 -14.03 13.43
CA GLY A 118 -5.44 -15.01 13.67
C GLY A 118 -4.09 -14.38 13.95
N PRO A 119 -3.00 -15.18 13.98
CA PRO A 119 -1.66 -14.65 14.16
C PRO A 119 -1.33 -13.63 13.07
N TRP A 120 -0.80 -12.47 13.44
CA TRP A 120 -0.46 -11.39 12.50
C TRP A 120 0.46 -11.88 11.40
N LEU A 121 1.45 -12.70 11.79
CA LEU A 121 2.37 -13.37 10.88
C LEU A 121 1.66 -14.16 9.76
N HIS A 122 0.49 -14.74 10.02
CA HIS A 122 -0.26 -15.54 9.05
C HIS A 122 -1.42 -14.79 8.38
N VAL A 123 -1.87 -13.67 8.96
CA VAL A 123 -2.98 -12.85 8.43
C VAL A 123 -2.48 -11.75 7.49
N ILE A 124 -1.26 -11.22 7.71
CA ILE A 124 -0.75 -10.01 7.03
C ILE A 124 -0.78 -10.08 5.49
N LEU A 125 -0.54 -11.27 4.91
CA LEU A 125 -0.49 -11.45 3.46
C LEU A 125 -1.85 -11.47 2.77
N TYR A 126 -2.97 -11.52 3.51
CA TYR A 126 -4.30 -11.56 2.90
C TYR A 126 -4.78 -10.21 2.35
N GLU A 127 -4.33 -9.06 2.89
CA GLU A 127 -4.91 -7.75 2.55
C GLU A 127 -4.96 -7.52 1.04
N ILE A 128 -3.82 -7.66 0.36
CA ILE A 128 -3.68 -7.29 -1.04
C ILE A 128 -4.38 -8.30 -1.97
N PRO A 129 -4.17 -9.63 -1.83
CA PRO A 129 -4.90 -10.61 -2.63
C PRO A 129 -6.42 -10.51 -2.48
N LEU A 130 -6.94 -10.32 -1.26
CA LEU A 130 -8.39 -10.22 -1.04
C LEU A 130 -8.98 -8.97 -1.73
N LEU A 131 -8.30 -7.82 -1.65
CA LEU A 131 -8.75 -6.61 -2.33
C LEU A 131 -8.69 -6.76 -3.86
N ALA A 132 -7.62 -7.35 -4.39
CA ALA A 132 -7.48 -7.62 -5.82
C ALA A 132 -8.54 -8.63 -6.32
N ILE A 133 -8.85 -9.67 -5.53
CA ILE A 133 -9.94 -10.62 -5.82
C ILE A 133 -11.28 -9.91 -5.91
N VAL A 134 -11.67 -9.15 -4.89
CA VAL A 134 -12.96 -8.45 -4.90
C VAL A 134 -13.06 -7.48 -6.08
N SER A 135 -11.98 -6.74 -6.36
CA SER A 135 -11.90 -5.82 -7.51
C SER A 135 -12.09 -6.55 -8.84
N GLU A 136 -11.29 -7.57 -9.09
CA GLU A 136 -11.28 -8.25 -10.39
C GLU A 136 -12.54 -9.10 -10.60
N VAL A 137 -13.06 -9.78 -9.57
CA VAL A 137 -14.34 -10.51 -9.68
C VAL A 137 -15.44 -9.54 -10.08
N ARG A 138 -15.60 -8.42 -9.38
CA ARG A 138 -16.63 -7.41 -9.73
C ARG A 138 -16.44 -6.92 -11.18
N ASN A 139 -15.20 -6.67 -11.60
CA ASN A 139 -14.94 -6.16 -12.94
C ASN A 139 -15.19 -7.19 -14.04
N ARG A 140 -14.91 -8.48 -13.80
CA ARG A 140 -15.26 -9.60 -14.70
C ARG A 140 -16.76 -9.68 -14.95
N TYR A 141 -17.59 -9.28 -13.99
CA TYR A 141 -19.04 -9.30 -14.17
C TYR A 141 -19.57 -8.03 -14.83
N ARG A 142 -19.09 -6.84 -14.41
CA ARG A 142 -19.63 -5.54 -14.86
C ARG A 142 -19.06 -5.02 -16.17
N TYR A 143 -17.81 -5.35 -16.50
CA TYR A 143 -17.08 -4.74 -17.63
C TYR A 143 -16.49 -5.81 -18.56
N ARG A 144 -17.31 -6.80 -18.93
CA ARG A 144 -16.94 -7.93 -19.80
C ARG A 144 -16.46 -7.50 -21.19
N GLU A 145 -16.99 -6.38 -21.66
CA GLU A 145 -16.72 -5.83 -22.99
C GLU A 145 -15.45 -4.97 -23.05
N VAL A 146 -14.79 -4.73 -21.91
CA VAL A 146 -13.52 -3.98 -21.89
C VAL A 146 -12.43 -4.81 -22.56
N VAL A 147 -11.68 -4.17 -23.46
CA VAL A 147 -10.58 -4.78 -24.22
C VAL A 147 -9.24 -4.11 -23.90
N MET A 148 -8.14 -4.84 -24.10
CA MET A 148 -6.80 -4.33 -23.76
C MET A 148 -6.44 -3.05 -24.54
N GLU A 149 -6.97 -2.88 -25.75
CA GLU A 149 -6.78 -1.68 -26.57
C GLU A 149 -7.22 -0.41 -25.84
N GLN A 150 -8.40 -0.40 -25.20
CA GLN A 150 -8.91 0.75 -24.45
C GLN A 150 -8.00 1.12 -23.26
N VAL A 151 -7.37 0.12 -22.65
CA VAL A 151 -6.41 0.31 -21.55
C VAL A 151 -5.14 0.99 -22.08
N GLY A 152 -4.62 0.47 -23.19
CA GLY A 152 -3.43 1.00 -23.86
C GLY A 152 -3.64 2.43 -24.34
N GLU A 153 -4.72 2.69 -25.10
CA GLU A 153 -5.09 4.02 -25.59
C GLU A 153 -5.16 5.02 -24.43
N ARG A 154 -5.90 4.68 -23.36
CA ARG A 154 -6.05 5.56 -22.21
C ARG A 154 -4.72 5.83 -21.49
N LEU A 155 -3.83 4.84 -21.42
CA LEU A 155 -2.51 5.03 -20.84
C LEU A 155 -1.65 5.96 -21.71
N TYR A 156 -1.58 5.71 -23.02
CA TYR A 156 -0.79 6.52 -23.95
C TYR A 156 -1.28 7.98 -24.02
N GLU A 157 -2.59 8.21 -24.01
CA GLU A 157 -3.16 9.57 -23.87
C GLU A 157 -2.55 10.33 -22.68
N LYS A 158 -2.45 9.67 -21.52
CA LYS A 158 -1.88 10.26 -20.30
C LYS A 158 -0.37 10.48 -20.41
N LEU A 159 0.35 9.55 -21.04
CA LEU A 159 1.79 9.68 -21.27
C LEU A 159 2.10 10.83 -22.23
N ASP A 160 1.32 10.97 -23.29
CA ASP A 160 1.49 12.03 -24.28
C ASP A 160 1.10 13.40 -23.72
N TRP A 161 0.04 13.46 -22.91
CA TRP A 161 -0.26 14.65 -22.12
C TRP A 161 0.93 15.04 -21.23
N LEU A 162 1.53 14.09 -20.50
CA LEU A 162 2.67 14.37 -19.62
C LEU A 162 3.91 14.84 -20.41
N LYS A 163 4.17 14.29 -21.60
CA LYS A 163 5.23 14.75 -22.51
C LYS A 163 5.00 16.17 -23.02
N ALA A 164 3.75 16.53 -23.31
CA ALA A 164 3.39 17.85 -23.80
C ALA A 164 3.49 18.92 -22.70
N GLU A 165 3.17 18.56 -21.46
CA GLU A 165 3.08 19.50 -20.33
C GLU A 165 4.39 19.71 -19.57
N ALA A 166 5.32 18.75 -19.61
CA ALA A 166 6.57 18.79 -18.85
C ALA A 166 7.79 18.92 -19.78
N SER A 167 8.74 19.78 -19.40
CA SER A 167 10.00 19.92 -20.11
C SER A 167 10.88 18.67 -19.94
N PRO A 168 11.85 18.41 -20.85
CA PRO A 168 12.78 17.30 -20.70
C PRO A 168 13.55 17.29 -19.37
N ALA A 169 13.87 18.47 -18.83
CA ALA A 169 14.54 18.61 -17.54
C ALA A 169 13.64 18.22 -16.36
N GLU A 170 12.35 18.56 -16.41
CA GLU A 170 11.38 18.14 -15.39
C GLU A 170 11.16 16.62 -15.44
N LEU A 171 10.98 16.07 -16.65
CA LEU A 171 10.79 14.64 -16.86
C LEU A 171 12.00 13.82 -16.36
N ALA A 172 13.22 14.30 -16.58
CA ALA A 172 14.44 13.65 -16.10
C ALA A 172 14.51 13.51 -14.56
N GLY A 173 13.82 14.38 -13.81
CA GLY A 173 13.73 14.29 -12.34
C GLY A 173 12.44 13.67 -11.83
N LEU A 174 11.41 13.53 -12.65
CA LEU A 174 10.09 13.05 -12.24
C LEU A 174 10.08 11.53 -12.02
N GLN A 175 10.11 11.11 -10.75
CA GLN A 175 10.14 9.68 -10.37
C GLN A 175 8.74 9.13 -10.10
N LEU A 176 8.39 8.02 -10.75
CA LEU A 176 7.10 7.34 -10.61
C LEU A 176 7.27 5.87 -10.24
N ALA A 177 6.47 5.39 -9.28
CA ALA A 177 6.28 3.98 -8.98
C ALA A 177 4.81 3.57 -9.13
N ASP A 178 4.56 2.32 -9.52
CA ASP A 178 3.23 1.70 -9.51
C ASP A 178 2.90 1.17 -8.10
N PHE A 179 1.78 1.60 -7.51
CA PHE A 179 1.18 1.12 -6.25
C PHE A 179 -0.25 0.58 -6.44
N GLY A 180 -0.55 0.03 -7.62
CA GLY A 180 -1.91 -0.22 -8.08
C GLY A 180 -2.56 -1.56 -7.69
N THR A 181 -1.82 -2.53 -7.14
CA THR A 181 -2.30 -3.92 -7.04
C THR A 181 -3.66 -4.06 -6.36
N ARG A 182 -3.86 -3.44 -5.19
CA ARG A 182 -5.07 -3.64 -4.37
C ARG A 182 -6.39 -3.29 -5.05
N ARG A 183 -6.39 -2.37 -6.03
CA ARG A 183 -7.61 -1.87 -6.71
C ARG A 183 -7.42 -1.88 -8.24
N ARG A 184 -6.58 -2.80 -8.73
CA ARG A 184 -6.38 -2.99 -10.16
C ARG A 184 -7.69 -3.44 -10.81
N PHE A 185 -7.87 -3.10 -12.09
CA PHE A 185 -9.00 -3.60 -12.87
C PHE A 185 -8.95 -5.14 -12.96
N SER A 186 -7.78 -5.65 -13.34
CA SER A 186 -7.42 -7.06 -13.34
C SER A 186 -5.90 -7.20 -13.24
N TYR A 187 -5.40 -8.42 -13.01
CA TYR A 187 -3.97 -8.72 -13.12
C TYR A 187 -3.39 -8.32 -14.48
N ARG A 188 -4.02 -8.73 -15.59
CA ARG A 188 -3.51 -8.48 -16.94
C ARG A 188 -3.43 -7.00 -17.27
N VAL A 189 -4.40 -6.21 -16.78
CA VAL A 189 -4.36 -4.76 -16.93
C VAL A 189 -3.18 -4.17 -16.15
N GLN A 190 -2.94 -4.58 -14.91
CA GLN A 190 -1.77 -4.12 -14.16
C GLN A 190 -0.46 -4.52 -14.87
N GLU A 191 -0.35 -5.77 -15.33
CA GLU A 191 0.80 -6.26 -16.08
C GLU A 191 1.08 -5.41 -17.33
N HIS A 192 0.06 -5.16 -18.15
CA HIS A 192 0.16 -4.31 -19.33
C HIS A 192 0.61 -2.89 -18.97
N VAL A 193 -0.04 -2.27 -17.97
CA VAL A 193 0.29 -0.91 -17.53
C VAL A 193 1.73 -0.81 -17.03
N VAL A 194 2.19 -1.74 -16.18
CA VAL A 194 3.55 -1.72 -15.63
C VAL A 194 4.59 -1.98 -16.72
N HIS A 195 4.30 -2.90 -17.65
CA HIS A 195 5.15 -3.16 -18.80
C HIS A 195 5.31 -1.90 -19.68
N THR A 196 4.21 -1.24 -20.03
CA THR A 196 4.24 0.01 -20.81
C THR A 196 4.95 1.13 -20.04
N LEU A 197 4.74 1.28 -18.74
CA LEU A 197 5.46 2.30 -17.95
C LEU A 197 6.97 2.03 -17.89
N LYS A 198 7.41 0.76 -17.86
CA LYS A 198 8.83 0.42 -17.92
C LYS A 198 9.46 0.86 -19.25
N GLN A 199 8.72 0.73 -20.35
CA GLN A 199 9.24 1.00 -21.70
C GLN A 199 9.10 2.48 -22.10
N ASP A 200 7.94 3.08 -21.84
CA ASP A 200 7.50 4.29 -22.53
C ASP A 200 7.17 5.46 -21.58
N PHE A 201 7.31 5.29 -20.27
CA PHE A 201 7.07 6.40 -19.34
C PHE A 201 8.06 7.53 -19.61
N PRO A 202 7.59 8.77 -19.84
CA PRO A 202 8.47 9.87 -20.28
C PRO A 202 9.40 10.38 -19.18
N GLY A 203 9.07 10.14 -17.91
CA GLY A 203 9.94 10.45 -16.78
C GLY A 203 10.78 9.25 -16.35
N ARG A 204 11.03 9.12 -15.05
CA ARG A 204 11.76 7.99 -14.47
C ARG A 204 10.80 7.01 -13.79
N PHE A 205 10.50 5.90 -14.45
CA PHE A 205 9.78 4.81 -13.80
C PHE A 205 10.75 4.03 -12.88
N VAL A 206 10.56 4.12 -11.57
CA VAL A 206 11.52 3.61 -10.57
C VAL A 206 11.19 2.21 -10.06
N GLY A 207 10.00 1.68 -10.34
CA GLY A 207 9.60 0.33 -9.97
C GLY A 207 8.10 0.16 -9.69
N THR A 208 7.74 -0.99 -9.12
CA THR A 208 6.37 -1.34 -8.73
C THR A 208 6.36 -1.90 -7.31
N SER A 209 5.25 -1.75 -6.58
CA SER A 209 5.05 -2.48 -5.33
C SER A 209 4.77 -3.96 -5.55
N ASN A 210 4.27 -4.37 -6.71
CA ASN A 210 3.92 -5.77 -6.96
C ASN A 210 5.19 -6.63 -7.13
N VAL A 211 5.44 -7.54 -6.19
CA VAL A 211 6.70 -8.31 -6.16
C VAL A 211 6.79 -9.29 -7.34
N HIS A 212 5.67 -9.85 -7.77
CA HIS A 212 5.61 -10.72 -8.94
C HIS A 212 5.95 -9.96 -10.20
N LEU A 213 5.33 -8.80 -10.47
CA LEU A 213 5.66 -7.97 -11.63
C LEU A 213 7.09 -7.42 -11.55
N ALA A 214 7.58 -7.08 -10.36
CA ALA A 214 8.98 -6.69 -10.17
C ALA A 214 9.96 -7.80 -10.60
N ARG A 215 9.63 -9.06 -10.30
CA ARG A 215 10.39 -10.24 -10.74
C ARG A 215 10.29 -10.44 -12.25
N GLU A 216 9.08 -10.53 -12.78
CA GLU A 216 8.84 -10.85 -14.21
C GLU A 216 9.40 -9.79 -15.15
N LEU A 217 9.36 -8.52 -14.72
CA LEU A 217 9.85 -7.40 -15.53
C LEU A 217 11.26 -6.96 -15.13
N ASP A 218 11.96 -7.65 -14.24
CA ASP A 218 13.30 -7.27 -13.75
C ASP A 218 13.41 -5.78 -13.40
N ILE A 219 12.47 -5.31 -12.57
CA ILE A 219 12.43 -3.94 -12.03
C ILE A 219 12.47 -3.97 -10.51
N LYS A 220 12.80 -2.83 -9.91
CA LYS A 220 12.95 -2.74 -8.46
C LYS A 220 11.58 -2.93 -7.76
N PRO A 221 11.46 -3.85 -6.77
CA PRO A 221 10.31 -3.87 -5.88
C PRO A 221 10.38 -2.67 -4.92
N ILE A 222 9.29 -1.91 -4.83
CA ILE A 222 9.20 -0.69 -4.03
C ILE A 222 8.21 -0.90 -2.88
N GLY A 223 8.63 -0.57 -1.66
CA GLY A 223 7.79 -0.66 -0.48
C GLY A 223 8.29 0.26 0.61
N THR A 224 7.39 0.65 1.51
CA THR A 224 7.69 1.41 2.72
C THR A 224 7.20 0.60 3.92
N MET A 225 6.64 1.24 4.94
CA MET A 225 5.81 0.65 5.99
C MET A 225 4.36 1.10 5.82
N ALA A 226 3.38 0.32 6.29
CA ALA A 226 1.97 0.72 6.26
C ALA A 226 1.41 1.04 7.65
N HIS A 227 0.20 1.62 7.70
CA HIS A 227 -0.44 2.02 8.94
C HIS A 227 -0.61 0.88 9.94
N GLU A 228 -0.82 -0.35 9.46
CA GLU A 228 -0.96 -1.52 10.33
C GLU A 228 0.23 -1.70 11.29
N TRP A 229 1.44 -1.31 10.88
CA TRP A 229 2.65 -1.41 11.71
C TRP A 229 2.49 -0.54 12.94
N PHE A 230 2.17 0.74 12.75
CA PHE A 230 1.94 1.70 13.82
C PHE A 230 0.70 1.37 14.64
N MET A 231 -0.37 0.92 13.97
CA MET A 231 -1.62 0.54 14.63
C MET A 231 -1.42 -0.64 15.58
N ALA A 232 -0.73 -1.70 15.14
CA ALA A 232 -0.44 -2.84 15.99
C ALA A 232 0.35 -2.44 17.24
N HIS A 233 1.35 -1.54 17.12
CA HIS A 233 2.15 -1.08 18.25
C HIS A 233 1.35 -0.36 19.35
N GLN A 234 0.10 0.05 19.08
CA GLN A 234 -0.81 0.55 20.11
C GLN A 234 -1.17 -0.53 21.16
N GLN A 235 -0.95 -1.82 20.85
CA GLN A 235 -1.29 -2.98 21.70
C GLN A 235 -0.15 -4.02 21.83
N LEU A 236 1.08 -3.71 21.38
CA LEU A 236 2.23 -4.64 21.44
C LEU A 236 3.12 -4.47 22.68
N GLY A 237 2.69 -3.68 23.66
CA GLY A 237 3.40 -3.50 24.94
C GLY A 237 3.76 -2.08 25.35
N PRO A 238 4.16 -1.13 24.47
CA PRO A 238 4.49 0.22 24.92
C PRO A 238 3.24 0.96 25.42
N ARG A 239 3.42 2.05 26.18
CA ARG A 239 2.31 2.96 26.48
C ARG A 239 1.78 3.53 25.17
N LEU A 240 0.48 3.84 25.12
CA LEU A 240 -0.17 4.32 23.89
C LEU A 240 0.52 5.55 23.28
N ILE A 241 1.00 6.50 24.10
CA ILE A 241 1.74 7.67 23.65
C ILE A 241 3.11 7.35 23.05
N ASP A 242 3.72 6.23 23.46
CA ASP A 242 5.04 5.80 22.97
C ASP A 242 4.91 4.83 21.78
N SER A 243 3.70 4.48 21.36
CA SER A 243 3.48 3.42 20.36
C SER A 243 4.09 3.77 18.99
N GLN A 244 4.03 5.03 18.60
CA GLN A 244 4.60 5.52 17.33
C GLN A 244 6.13 5.47 17.35
N VAL A 245 6.75 5.94 18.44
CA VAL A 245 8.20 5.85 18.66
C VAL A 245 8.66 4.40 18.65
N ALA A 246 7.97 3.52 19.38
CA ALA A 246 8.29 2.09 19.43
C ALA A 246 8.22 1.43 18.04
N ALA A 247 7.22 1.79 17.23
CA ALA A 247 7.10 1.31 15.85
C ALA A 247 8.28 1.75 14.98
N LEU A 248 8.69 3.03 15.07
CA LEU A 248 9.85 3.55 14.34
C LEU A 248 11.14 2.86 14.77
N GLU A 249 11.38 2.71 16.08
CA GLU A 249 12.56 2.02 16.60
C GLU A 249 12.62 0.57 16.14
N CYS A 250 11.50 -0.17 16.24
CA CYS A 250 11.44 -1.57 15.86
C CYS A 250 11.76 -1.74 14.37
N TRP A 251 11.25 -0.85 13.51
CA TRP A 251 11.55 -0.85 12.08
C TRP A 251 13.04 -0.62 11.79
N VAL A 252 13.63 0.39 12.43
CA VAL A 252 15.04 0.72 12.26
C VAL A 252 15.95 -0.38 12.81
N LYS A 253 15.57 -1.02 13.92
CA LYS A 253 16.30 -2.18 14.47
C LYS A 253 16.27 -3.38 13.51
N GLU A 254 15.13 -3.64 12.86
CA GLU A 254 14.97 -4.75 11.91
C GLU A 254 15.80 -4.56 10.63
N TYR A 255 15.76 -3.34 10.06
CA TYR A 255 16.34 -3.05 8.73
C TYR A 255 17.63 -2.24 8.73
N ARG A 256 18.08 -1.78 9.90
CA ARG A 256 19.36 -1.08 10.09
C ARG A 256 19.56 0.12 9.14
N GLY A 257 18.49 0.88 8.92
CA GLY A 257 18.47 2.07 8.04
C GLY A 257 17.98 1.80 6.62
N LEU A 258 17.90 0.55 6.18
CA LEU A 258 17.23 0.19 4.91
C LEU A 258 15.71 0.34 5.04
N LEU A 259 15.02 0.48 3.92
CA LEU A 259 13.57 0.74 3.86
C LEU A 259 13.18 1.98 4.70
N GLY A 260 14.03 3.02 4.65
CA GLY A 260 13.99 4.19 5.52
C GLY A 260 12.96 5.26 5.17
N ILE A 261 11.77 4.90 4.68
CA ILE A 261 10.67 5.86 4.46
C ILE A 261 9.58 5.65 5.51
N ALA A 262 9.41 6.63 6.41
CA ALA A 262 8.41 6.57 7.47
C ALA A 262 7.07 7.17 7.05
N LEU A 263 5.98 6.50 7.41
CA LEU A 263 4.62 6.99 7.22
C LEU A 263 4.20 7.87 8.40
N THR A 264 3.60 9.02 8.13
CA THR A 264 3.45 10.08 9.16
C THR A 264 2.03 10.25 9.70
N ASP A 265 1.03 9.60 9.12
CA ASP A 265 -0.39 9.92 9.34
C ASP A 265 -1.16 8.75 10.00
N CYS A 266 -0.49 7.88 10.76
CA CYS A 266 -1.22 6.95 11.62
C CYS A 266 -2.01 7.73 12.68
N ILE A 267 -1.34 8.67 13.36
CA ILE A 267 -1.96 9.64 14.25
C ILE A 267 -2.23 10.94 13.49
N GLY A 268 -1.20 11.53 12.88
CA GLY A 268 -1.27 12.77 12.12
C GLY A 268 0.11 13.43 12.08
N MET A 269 0.36 14.28 11.09
CA MET A 269 1.69 14.84 10.83
C MET A 269 2.25 15.60 12.04
N ASP A 270 1.44 16.38 12.75
CA ASP A 270 1.92 17.16 13.89
C ASP A 270 2.29 16.29 15.10
N ALA A 271 1.59 15.17 15.31
CA ALA A 271 1.97 14.19 16.32
C ALA A 271 3.25 13.46 15.90
N PHE A 272 3.37 13.09 14.63
CA PHE A 272 4.57 12.46 14.07
C PHE A 272 5.82 13.32 14.22
N LEU A 273 5.75 14.60 13.89
CA LEU A 273 6.93 15.49 13.99
C LEU A 273 7.38 15.73 15.44
N LYS A 274 6.49 15.61 16.44
CA LYS A 274 6.88 15.66 17.86
C LYS A 274 7.72 14.44 18.26
N ASP A 275 7.40 13.27 17.71
CA ASP A 275 8.09 12.02 17.98
C ASP A 275 9.32 11.79 17.08
N CYS A 276 9.36 12.41 15.91
CA CYS A 276 10.47 12.33 14.95
C CYS A 276 11.60 13.28 15.35
N ASP A 277 12.31 12.95 16.42
CA ASP A 277 13.47 13.71 16.88
C ASP A 277 14.68 13.61 15.92
N LEU A 278 15.83 14.17 16.33
CA LEU A 278 17.06 14.14 15.53
C LEU A 278 17.54 12.71 15.24
N TYR A 279 17.31 11.76 16.15
CA TYR A 279 17.71 10.36 15.96
C TYR A 279 16.96 9.73 14.79
N PHE A 280 15.62 9.83 14.79
CA PHE A 280 14.83 9.29 13.69
C PHE A 280 15.03 10.06 12.39
N ALA A 281 15.06 11.40 12.46
CA ALA A 281 15.23 12.24 11.27
C ALA A 281 16.57 11.98 10.56
N LYS A 282 17.62 11.58 11.29
CA LYS A 282 18.89 11.14 10.69
C LYS A 282 18.81 9.75 10.07
N LEU A 283 18.15 8.80 10.73
CA LEU A 283 18.11 7.39 10.31
C LEU A 283 17.16 7.10 9.15
N PHE A 284 16.01 7.78 9.09
CA PHE A 284 15.10 7.64 7.96
C PHE A 284 15.57 8.49 6.78
N ASP A 285 15.59 7.89 5.59
CA ASP A 285 15.87 8.56 4.31
C ASP A 285 14.79 9.57 3.94
N GLY A 286 13.59 9.44 4.52
CA GLY A 286 12.46 10.25 4.11
C GLY A 286 11.13 9.92 4.78
N LEU A 287 10.08 10.62 4.33
CA LEU A 287 8.72 10.50 4.84
C LEU A 287 7.73 10.19 3.71
N ARG A 288 6.60 9.58 4.03
CA ARG A 288 5.50 9.30 3.09
C ARG A 288 4.21 10.04 3.47
N HIS A 289 3.65 10.75 2.50
CA HIS A 289 2.35 11.40 2.54
C HIS A 289 1.24 10.47 2.04
N ASP A 290 0.20 10.28 2.85
CA ASP A 290 -0.97 9.43 2.55
C ASP A 290 -2.32 10.06 2.98
N SER A 291 -2.32 11.27 3.54
CA SER A 291 -3.55 12.03 3.84
C SER A 291 -3.28 13.51 4.09
N GLY A 292 -4.32 14.34 3.93
CA GLY A 292 -4.25 15.79 4.14
C GLY A 292 -3.67 16.52 2.92
N ASP A 293 -3.54 17.85 3.02
CA ASP A 293 -2.96 18.66 1.94
C ASP A 293 -1.45 18.35 1.76
N PRO A 294 -1.02 17.91 0.56
CA PRO A 294 0.35 17.46 0.32
C PRO A 294 1.40 18.59 0.42
N LEU A 295 1.06 19.82 0.05
CA LEU A 295 2.00 20.94 0.10
C LEU A 295 2.17 21.45 1.53
N LEU A 296 1.07 21.55 2.29
CA LEU A 296 1.13 21.85 3.72
C LEU A 296 1.94 20.80 4.47
N TRP A 297 1.69 19.51 4.20
CA TRP A 297 2.45 18.42 4.78
C TRP A 297 3.95 18.50 4.42
N ALA A 298 4.27 18.75 3.15
CA ALA A 298 5.66 18.87 2.70
C ALA A 298 6.38 20.06 3.34
N ASN A 299 5.69 21.20 3.47
CA ASN A 299 6.22 22.37 4.15
C ASN A 299 6.51 22.10 5.63
N LYS A 300 5.63 21.35 6.33
CA LYS A 300 5.88 20.90 7.70
C LYS A 300 7.10 19.99 7.79
N ALA A 301 7.25 19.03 6.87
CA ALA A 301 8.40 18.12 6.83
C ALA A 301 9.72 18.89 6.60
N ILE A 302 9.76 19.78 5.60
CA ILE A 302 10.94 20.58 5.27
C ILE A 302 11.35 21.46 6.46
N ALA A 303 10.40 22.21 7.03
CA ALA A 303 10.67 23.07 8.19
C ALA A 303 11.17 22.28 9.41
N HIS A 304 10.68 21.05 9.59
CA HIS A 304 11.14 20.16 10.66
C HIS A 304 12.60 19.71 10.45
N TYR A 305 12.97 19.31 9.23
CA TYR A 305 14.36 18.99 8.91
C TYR A 305 15.28 20.19 9.14
N GLU A 306 14.90 21.38 8.66
CA GLU A 306 15.66 22.62 8.85
C GLU A 306 15.83 22.96 10.34
N LYS A 307 14.76 22.84 11.14
CA LYS A 307 14.80 23.03 12.60
C LYS A 307 15.79 22.08 13.29
N LEU A 308 15.92 20.85 12.78
CA LEU A 308 16.85 19.84 13.29
C LEU A 308 18.27 19.96 12.70
N GLY A 309 18.53 20.95 11.85
CA GLY A 309 19.83 21.14 11.18
C GLY A 309 20.14 20.08 10.13
N ILE A 310 19.12 19.45 9.55
CA ILE A 310 19.23 18.49 8.46
C ILE A 310 18.93 19.21 7.15
N ASP A 311 19.83 19.08 6.17
CA ASP A 311 19.57 19.57 4.81
C ASP A 311 18.40 18.80 4.19
N PRO A 312 17.27 19.45 3.85
CA PRO A 312 16.13 18.79 3.21
C PRO A 312 16.50 18.09 1.90
N LYS A 313 17.52 18.56 1.16
CA LYS A 313 17.99 17.92 -0.08
C LYS A 313 18.67 16.57 0.13
N SER A 314 19.02 16.24 1.37
CA SER A 314 19.49 14.89 1.73
C SER A 314 18.35 13.89 1.99
N LYS A 315 17.10 14.35 1.98
CA LYS A 315 15.90 13.56 2.32
C LYS A 315 14.95 13.42 1.14
N THR A 316 14.03 12.46 1.25
CA THR A 316 13.02 12.17 0.21
C THR A 316 11.61 12.25 0.77
N LEU A 317 10.69 12.87 0.04
CA LEU A 317 9.26 12.81 0.31
C LEU A 317 8.57 11.92 -0.73
N VAL A 318 7.86 10.90 -0.27
CA VAL A 318 7.07 9.99 -1.11
C VAL A 318 5.60 10.38 -1.02
N PHE A 319 4.95 10.66 -2.14
CA PHE A 319 3.52 10.99 -2.18
C PHE A 319 2.72 9.82 -2.74
N SER A 320 1.62 9.43 -2.08
CA SER A 320 0.77 8.32 -2.54
C SER A 320 -0.74 8.48 -2.33
N ASP A 321 -1.21 9.64 -1.83
CA ASP A 321 -2.65 9.87 -1.63
C ASP A 321 -3.38 10.23 -2.93
N GLY A 322 -3.98 9.22 -3.59
CA GLY A 322 -4.94 9.44 -4.68
C GLY A 322 -4.40 10.27 -5.85
N LEU A 323 -3.12 10.08 -6.17
CA LEU A 323 -2.42 10.85 -7.20
C LEU A 323 -2.83 10.47 -8.63
N ASN A 324 -2.66 11.42 -9.54
CA ASN A 324 -2.67 11.25 -11.00
C ASN A 324 -1.50 12.07 -11.58
N PHE A 325 -1.22 11.97 -12.88
CA PHE A 325 -0.07 12.67 -13.48
C PHE A 325 -0.10 14.20 -13.30
N ALA A 326 -1.27 14.82 -13.39
CA ALA A 326 -1.38 16.27 -13.19
C ALA A 326 -1.01 16.71 -11.78
N LYS A 327 -1.55 16.02 -10.75
CA LYS A 327 -1.18 16.27 -9.36
C LYS A 327 0.30 16.00 -9.10
N THR A 328 0.82 14.90 -9.64
CA THR A 328 2.23 14.52 -9.53
C THR A 328 3.16 15.58 -10.14
N LEU A 329 2.88 16.06 -11.35
CA LEU A 329 3.69 17.11 -12.00
C LEU A 329 3.63 18.43 -11.22
N HIS A 330 2.45 18.82 -10.73
CA HIS A 330 2.30 20.00 -9.90
C HIS A 330 3.15 19.92 -8.62
N LEU A 331 3.03 18.83 -7.86
CA LEU A 331 3.83 18.62 -6.65
C LEU A 331 5.34 18.58 -6.93
N TYR A 332 5.74 17.98 -8.06
CA TYR A 332 7.14 17.96 -8.48
C TYR A 332 7.68 19.37 -8.71
N ARG A 333 6.94 20.23 -9.42
CA ARG A 333 7.33 21.63 -9.69
C ARG A 333 7.50 22.43 -8.40
N GLU A 334 6.57 22.30 -7.47
CA GLU A 334 6.59 23.04 -6.21
C GLU A 334 7.73 22.62 -5.27
N LEU A 335 8.09 21.33 -5.27
CA LEU A 335 8.92 20.75 -4.21
C LEU A 335 10.32 20.32 -4.66
N SER A 336 10.51 19.93 -5.92
CA SER A 336 11.81 19.45 -6.41
C SER A 336 12.96 20.44 -6.22
N PRO A 337 12.77 21.78 -6.22
CA PRO A 337 13.86 22.71 -5.89
C PRO A 337 14.30 22.66 -4.42
N ARG A 338 13.49 22.12 -3.50
CA ARG A 338 13.71 22.17 -2.04
C ARG A 338 14.03 20.81 -1.41
N ILE A 339 13.48 19.71 -1.93
CA ILE A 339 13.64 18.36 -1.38
C ILE A 339 13.50 17.31 -2.50
N ASN A 340 14.05 16.11 -2.31
CA ASN A 340 13.80 15.02 -3.27
C ASN A 340 12.36 14.53 -3.15
N VAL A 341 11.73 14.23 -4.27
CA VAL A 341 10.34 13.76 -4.31
C VAL A 341 10.20 12.52 -5.17
N SER A 342 9.31 11.63 -4.77
CA SER A 342 8.93 10.42 -5.52
C SER A 342 7.43 10.18 -5.39
N PHE A 343 6.82 9.62 -6.42
CA PHE A 343 5.37 9.51 -6.51
C PHE A 343 4.95 8.07 -6.72
N GLY A 344 4.03 7.58 -5.88
CA GLY A 344 3.38 6.28 -6.03
C GLY A 344 1.95 6.46 -6.49
N ILE A 345 1.62 6.00 -7.70
CA ILE A 345 0.25 6.06 -8.22
C ILE A 345 -0.35 4.66 -8.22
N GLY A 346 -1.57 4.54 -7.69
CA GLY A 346 -2.30 3.27 -7.65
C GLY A 346 -3.42 3.18 -8.69
N THR A 347 -4.66 3.38 -8.26
CA THR A 347 -5.88 3.17 -9.06
C THR A 347 -5.90 3.98 -10.37
N ASN A 348 -5.38 5.21 -10.39
CA ASN A 348 -5.32 6.04 -11.60
C ASN A 348 -4.34 5.51 -12.68
N LEU A 349 -3.55 4.48 -12.37
CA LEU A 349 -2.78 3.72 -13.36
C LEU A 349 -3.51 2.44 -13.73
N THR A 350 -3.87 1.64 -12.74
CA THR A 350 -4.24 0.22 -12.93
C THR A 350 -5.74 -0.04 -13.08
N CYS A 351 -6.57 1.00 -12.97
CA CYS A 351 -8.02 0.93 -13.17
C CYS A 351 -8.58 2.24 -13.76
N ASP A 352 -7.83 2.93 -14.61
CA ASP A 352 -8.32 4.12 -15.33
C ASP A 352 -8.66 3.73 -16.76
N ILE A 353 -9.92 3.34 -17.00
CA ILE A 353 -10.44 2.86 -18.28
C ILE A 353 -11.76 3.59 -18.55
N PRO A 354 -12.02 4.09 -19.77
CA PRO A 354 -13.28 4.76 -20.10
C PRO A 354 -14.51 3.92 -19.74
N GLY A 355 -15.47 4.53 -19.05
CA GLY A 355 -16.72 3.86 -18.63
C GLY A 355 -16.58 2.91 -17.42
N VAL A 356 -15.38 2.75 -16.88
CA VAL A 356 -15.13 1.94 -15.68
C VAL A 356 -15.01 2.84 -14.46
N GLU A 357 -15.75 2.51 -13.39
CA GLU A 357 -15.60 3.16 -12.09
C GLU A 357 -14.81 2.24 -11.15
N PRO A 358 -13.63 2.64 -10.65
CA PRO A 358 -12.87 1.83 -9.71
C PRO A 358 -13.58 1.64 -8.37
N MET A 359 -13.38 0.47 -7.77
CA MET A 359 -13.93 0.20 -6.44
C MET A 359 -13.24 1.03 -5.35
N ASN A 360 -14.02 1.50 -4.37
CA ASN A 360 -13.51 2.15 -3.17
C ASN A 360 -13.51 1.18 -1.98
N ILE A 361 -12.65 0.17 -2.05
CA ILE A 361 -12.55 -0.92 -1.08
C ILE A 361 -11.27 -0.83 -0.25
N VAL A 362 -11.36 -1.24 1.01
CA VAL A 362 -10.22 -1.36 1.93
C VAL A 362 -10.39 -2.59 2.84
N ILE A 363 -9.28 -3.16 3.29
CA ILE A 363 -9.25 -4.02 4.47
C ILE A 363 -8.35 -3.31 5.48
N LYS A 364 -8.83 -3.14 6.71
CA LYS A 364 -8.06 -2.49 7.77
C LYS A 364 -7.98 -3.36 9.01
N MET A 365 -6.85 -3.29 9.70
CA MET A 365 -6.72 -3.82 11.06
C MET A 365 -7.68 -3.10 12.01
N THR A 366 -8.42 -3.85 12.81
CA THR A 366 -9.41 -3.36 13.78
C THR A 366 -8.99 -3.65 15.21
N ALA A 367 -8.24 -4.73 15.43
CA ALA A 367 -7.72 -5.09 16.75
C ALA A 367 -6.33 -5.74 16.66
N CYS A 368 -5.57 -5.64 17.75
CA CYS A 368 -4.33 -6.37 17.99
C CYS A 368 -4.34 -6.87 19.44
N ASN A 369 -3.99 -8.15 19.65
CA ASN A 369 -4.00 -8.84 20.95
C ASN A 369 -5.32 -8.67 21.73
N GLY A 370 -6.46 -8.73 21.03
CA GLY A 370 -7.79 -8.62 21.62
C GLY A 370 -8.23 -7.20 22.00
N ALA A 371 -7.41 -6.18 21.70
CA ALA A 371 -7.69 -4.78 22.01
C ALA A 371 -7.78 -3.92 20.74
N PRO A 372 -8.58 -2.84 20.74
CA PRO A 372 -8.80 -2.02 19.56
C PRO A 372 -7.55 -1.27 19.12
N VAL A 373 -7.45 -1.02 17.82
CA VAL A 373 -6.44 -0.14 17.22
C VAL A 373 -7.09 0.87 16.29
N ALA A 374 -6.44 2.01 16.03
CA ALA A 374 -7.02 3.08 15.21
C ALA A 374 -5.99 3.86 14.39
N LYS A 375 -6.45 4.34 13.22
CA LYS A 375 -5.83 5.40 12.43
C LYS A 375 -6.69 6.66 12.57
N ILE A 376 -6.08 7.79 12.92
CA ILE A 376 -6.75 9.11 12.95
C ILE A 376 -6.56 9.81 11.60
N SER A 377 -5.31 10.01 11.17
CA SER A 377 -4.90 10.67 9.90
C SER A 377 -5.14 12.18 9.85
N ASP A 378 -4.54 12.85 8.85
CA ASP A 378 -4.68 14.29 8.64
C ASP A 378 -5.92 14.66 7.78
N SER A 379 -6.82 13.72 7.52
CA SER A 379 -8.11 13.97 6.86
C SER A 379 -9.28 13.61 7.77
N PRO A 380 -10.23 14.54 8.01
CA PRO A 380 -11.42 14.27 8.80
C PRO A 380 -12.22 13.07 8.27
N GLY A 381 -12.90 12.34 9.17
CA GLY A 381 -13.83 11.26 8.81
C GLY A 381 -13.18 9.97 8.28
N LYS A 382 -11.85 9.83 8.31
CA LYS A 382 -11.16 8.59 7.89
C LYS A 382 -10.96 7.55 9.02
N THR A 383 -11.32 7.87 10.27
CA THR A 383 -11.25 6.97 11.42
C THR A 383 -12.30 5.85 11.31
N GLN A 384 -11.88 4.59 11.52
CA GLN A 384 -12.73 3.41 11.33
C GLN A 384 -12.86 2.51 12.57
N CYS A 385 -12.21 2.88 13.68
CA CYS A 385 -12.32 2.15 14.93
C CYS A 385 -13.74 2.29 15.49
N ARG A 386 -14.33 1.17 15.93
CA ARG A 386 -15.67 1.12 16.53
C ARG A 386 -15.68 1.45 18.02
N ASP A 387 -14.52 1.46 18.67
CA ASP A 387 -14.37 1.84 20.07
C ASP A 387 -14.08 3.35 20.17
N GLU A 388 -15.13 4.14 20.39
CA GLU A 388 -15.05 5.59 20.53
C GLU A 388 -14.25 6.03 21.75
N ASN A 389 -14.23 5.22 22.82
CA ASN A 389 -13.44 5.51 24.02
C ASN A 389 -11.95 5.35 23.72
N PHE A 390 -11.58 4.30 23.00
CA PHE A 390 -10.19 4.11 22.56
C PHE A 390 -9.74 5.25 21.64
N VAL A 391 -10.54 5.64 20.66
CA VAL A 391 -10.21 6.78 19.77
C VAL A 391 -10.08 8.08 20.55
N SER A 392 -11.00 8.37 21.47
CA SER A 392 -10.96 9.56 22.32
C SER A 392 -9.69 9.57 23.18
N TYR A 393 -9.34 8.45 23.80
CA TYR A 393 -8.11 8.33 24.59
C TYR A 393 -6.85 8.46 23.75
N LEU A 394 -6.81 7.85 22.55
CA LEU A 394 -5.72 7.98 21.60
C LEU A 394 -5.51 9.46 21.20
N LYS A 395 -6.60 10.16 20.86
CA LYS A 395 -6.55 11.59 20.55
C LYS A 395 -6.05 12.43 21.73
N HIS A 396 -6.52 12.12 22.93
CA HIS A 396 -6.14 12.81 24.16
C HIS A 396 -4.64 12.69 24.44
N VAL A 397 -4.08 11.47 24.45
CA VAL A 397 -2.67 11.26 24.78
C VAL A 397 -1.73 11.91 23.76
N PHE A 398 -2.08 11.87 22.47
CA PHE A 398 -1.30 12.52 21.39
C PHE A 398 -1.60 14.03 21.23
N LYS A 399 -2.53 14.58 22.01
CA LYS A 399 -2.95 16.00 21.96
C LYS A 399 -3.40 16.43 20.56
N VAL A 400 -4.21 15.60 19.91
CA VAL A 400 -4.83 15.88 18.60
C VAL A 400 -6.32 16.13 18.80
N GLU A 401 -6.66 17.30 19.34
CA GLU A 401 -8.04 17.76 19.49
C GLU A 401 -8.53 18.48 18.21
N GLY A 402 -9.77 18.24 17.80
CA GLY A 402 -10.43 19.04 16.75
C GLY A 402 -10.22 18.61 15.28
N GLN A 403 -9.65 17.43 15.02
CA GLN A 403 -9.61 16.81 13.68
C GLN A 403 -10.66 15.72 13.47
#